data_AF-T0KG32-F1
#
_entry.id   AF-T0KG32-F1
#
_cell.length_a   1.000
_cell.length_b   1.000
_cell.length_c   1.000
_cell.angle_alpha   90.00
_cell.angle_beta   90.00
_cell.angle_gamma   90.00
#
_symmetry.space_group_name_H-M   'P 1'
#
loop_
_entity.id
_entity.type
_entity.pdbx_description
1 polymer ?
#
loop_
_entity_poly.entity_id
_entity_poly.type
_entity_poly.pdbx_seq_one_letter_code
_entity_poly.pdbx_strand_id
1 'polypeptide(L)' 'MSDLYWLTDEQMARLEPYFPKSHGRPRVDAGSDARMAG' A
#
# COMPACT_ATOMS: atom_id res chain seq x y z
N MET A 1 15.41 -22.36 -6.16
CA MET A 1 15.87 -21.64 -4.95
C MET A 1 15.65 -20.16 -5.22
N SER A 2 14.92 -19.46 -4.36
CA SER A 2 14.61 -18.05 -4.58
C SER A 2 15.68 -17.17 -3.94
N ASP A 3 16.45 -16.50 -4.78
CA ASP A 3 17.46 -15.51 -4.38
C ASP A 3 16.76 -14.20 -3.95
N LEU A 4 15.99 -14.28 -2.87
CA LEU A 4 15.35 -13.12 -2.25
C LEU A 4 16.39 -12.37 -1.43
N TYR A 5 16.91 -11.28 -2.00
CA TYR A 5 17.77 -10.34 -1.31
C TYR A 5 16.95 -9.15 -0.82
N TRP A 6 17.15 -8.78 0.44
CA TRP A 6 16.64 -7.53 0.99
C TRP A 6 17.54 -6.38 0.54
N LEU A 7 16.93 -5.31 0.03
CA LEU A 7 17.64 -4.09 -0.33
C LEU A 7 17.95 -3.28 0.92
N THR A 8 19.09 -2.59 0.92
CA THR A 8 19.42 -1.60 1.94
C THR A 8 18.55 -0.35 1.77
N ASP A 9 18.45 0.47 2.81
CA ASP A 9 17.70 1.74 2.75
C ASP A 9 18.23 2.66 1.65
N GLU A 10 19.55 2.69 1.43
CA GLU A 10 20.18 3.47 0.36
C GLU A 10 19.81 2.96 -1.04
N GLN A 11 19.68 1.64 -1.20
CA GLN A 11 19.24 1.04 -2.44
C GLN A 11 17.74 1.30 -2.69
N MET A 12 16.93 1.24 -1.65
CA MET A 12 15.50 1.59 -1.71
C MET A 12 15.29 3.07 -2.06
N ALA A 13 16.09 3.98 -1.49
CA ALA A 13 16.02 5.42 -1.76
C ALA A 13 16.29 5.75 -3.24
N ARG A 14 17.18 5.00 -3.92
CA ARG A 14 17.43 5.17 -5.36
C ARG A 14 16.21 4.81 -6.22
N LEU A 15 15.32 3.95 -5.71
CA LEU A 15 14.12 3.51 -6.42
C LEU A 15 12.90 4.40 -6.17
N GLU A 16 12.92 5.22 -5.11
CA GLU A 16 11.83 6.11 -4.69
C GLU A 16 11.24 6.97 -5.83
N PRO A 17 12.03 7.60 -6.74
CA PRO A 17 11.48 8.46 -7.80
C PRO A 17 10.63 7.71 -8.83
N TYR A 18 10.79 6.39 -8.93
CA TYR A 18 10.09 5.55 -9.91
C TYR A 18 8.74 5.05 -9.38
N PHE A 19 8.51 5.13 -8.07
CA PHE A 19 7.22 4.75 -7.51
C PHE A 19 6.24 5.91 -7.64
N PRO A 20 5.08 5.70 -8.29
CA PRO A 20 4.04 6.71 -8.29
C PRO A 20 3.64 6.98 -6.85
N LYS A 21 3.62 8.27 -6.46
CA LYS A 21 3.07 8.67 -5.16
C LYS A 21 1.70 8.02 -5.03
N SER A 22 1.46 7.34 -3.91
CA SER A 22 0.16 6.74 -3.62
C SER A 22 -0.87 7.85 -3.78
N HIS A 23 -1.63 7.79 -4.88
CA HIS A 23 -2.78 8.64 -5.02
C HIS A 23 -3.70 8.19 -3.91
N GLY A 24 -3.94 9.08 -2.93
CA GLY A 24 -4.73 8.80 -1.74
C GLY A 24 -6.12 8.31 -2.14
N ARG A 25 -6.24 7.02 -2.43
CA ARG A 25 -7.51 6.35 -2.58
C ARG A 25 -8.01 6.16 -1.16
N PRO A 26 -9.20 6.70 -0.84
CA PRO A 26 -9.89 6.26 0.37
C PRO A 26 -9.92 4.74 0.30
N ARG A 27 -9.41 4.06 1.34
CA ARG A 27 -9.68 2.64 1.48
C ARG A 27 -11.19 2.51 1.44
N VAL A 28 -11.71 1.64 0.56
CA VAL A 28 -13.15 1.36 0.46
C VAL A 28 -13.64 1.00 1.86
N ASP A 29 -14.29 1.96 2.50
CA ASP A 29 -15.26 1.73 3.55
C ASP A 29 -16.55 2.40 3.09
N ALA A 30 -17.23 1.71 2.19
CA ALA A 30 -18.57 2.06 1.75
C ALA A 30 -19.31 0.74 1.53
N GLY A 31 -19.67 0.08 2.63
CA GLY A 31 -20.46 -1.15 2.54
C GLY A 31 -20.51 -2.02 3.78
N SER A 32 -20.99 -1.51 4.91
CA SER A 32 -21.90 -2.31 5.74
C SER A 32 -22.93 -1.40 6.40
N ASP A 33 -24.17 -1.67 6.01
CA ASP A 33 -25.38 -0.92 6.23
C ASP A 33 -25.70 -0.79 7.73
N ALA A 34 -26.03 0.42 8.16
CA ALA A 34 -26.67 0.68 9.43
C ALA A 34 -28.12 0.20 9.38
N ARG A 35 -28.35 -1.10 9.55
CA ARG A 35 -29.67 -1.68 9.86
C ARG A 35 -29.55 -2.88 10.78
N MET A 36 -29.37 -2.60 12.06
CA MET A 36 -29.83 -3.48 13.15
C MET A 36 -30.36 -2.59 14.27
N ALA A 37 -31.56 -2.06 14.07
CA ALA A 37 -32.45 -1.64 15.14
C ALA A 37 -33.70 -2.51 15.00
N GLY A 38 -33.69 -3.63 15.71
CA GLY A 38 -34.88 -4.39 16.09
C GLY A 38 -35.18 -4.10 17.55
#